data_AF-A0A1M6QG49-F1
#
_entry.id   AF-A0A1M6QG49-F1
#
_cell.length_a   1.000
_cell.length_b   1.000
_cell.length_c   1.000
_cell.angle_alpha   90.00
_cell.angle_beta   90.00
_cell.angle_gamma   90.00
#
_symmetry.space_group_name_H-M   'P 1'
#
loop_
_entity.id
_entity.type
_entity.pdbx_description
1 polymer ?
#
loop_
_entity_poly.entity_id
_entity_poly.type
_entity_poly.pdbx_seq_one_letter_code
_entity_poly.pdbx_strand_id
1 'polypeptide(L)'
;MNWIIKIYDNKITKFIILVLIVLNLLFLVHYVSIFTKRFLDDKETFYWLFSSSAQTIAAFVAFLVTGYSLVNSIMDNLQQKDESLEEIHLDLKNQYYFRIKTLSTITGLAIIFSLAMVLLSGINFNLKHDLIVITSLLNLIAIVTGIWFVISIIDPNKYSKTAKKLIEEKGFETTGEVVAPEIFFTKFVDLENSIRSLLESRKILVKSKVRFPGYRDMINELLYNQVITADLHNMLLKIGQMRNLVFHGHLKSVDKGTLRQLEIVLGKINQLLDKIVLTSDNF
;
A
#
# COMPACT_ATOMS: atom_id res chain seq x y z
N MET A 1 -7.03 14.35 34.44
CA MET A 1 -7.03 13.57 33.19
C MET A 1 -5.81 13.82 32.28
N ASN A 2 -5.18 15.00 32.30
CA ASN A 2 -3.97 15.32 31.50
C ASN A 2 -2.65 14.68 31.97
N TRP A 3 -2.60 14.09 33.18
CA TRP A 3 -1.37 13.47 33.71
C TRP A 3 -1.15 12.03 33.21
N ILE A 4 -2.23 11.28 32.97
CA ILE A 4 -2.18 9.89 32.46
C ILE A 4 -1.71 9.86 31.00
N ILE A 5 -2.11 10.85 30.21
CA ILE A 5 -1.72 10.95 28.79
C ILE A 5 -0.23 11.29 28.64
N LYS A 6 0.35 12.08 29.57
CA LYS A 6 1.77 12.47 29.54
C LYS A 6 2.71 11.34 29.94
N ILE A 7 2.25 10.38 30.76
CA ILE A 7 2.99 9.16 31.11
C ILE A 7 3.02 8.17 29.93
N TYR A 8 2.00 8.17 29.08
CA TYR A 8 1.85 7.20 27.99
C TYR A 8 2.78 7.47 26.78
N ASP A 9 3.31 8.69 26.66
CA ASP A 9 4.20 9.04 25.54
C ASP A 9 5.70 8.93 25.85
N ASN A 10 6.05 8.61 27.10
CA ASN A 10 7.45 8.41 27.45
C ASN A 10 7.94 7.03 26.97
N LYS A 11 9.04 7.01 26.20
CA LYS A 11 9.64 5.78 25.64
C LYS A 11 9.89 4.71 26.71
N ILE A 12 10.20 5.14 27.93
CA ILE A 12 10.45 4.26 29.08
C ILE A 12 9.18 3.51 29.51
N THR A 13 8.02 4.19 29.54
CA THR A 13 6.75 3.56 29.91
C THR A 13 6.31 2.53 28.87
N LYS A 14 6.48 2.85 27.57
CA LYS A 14 6.22 1.90 26.47
C LYS A 14 7.13 0.66 26.57
N PHE A 15 8.39 0.84 26.95
CA PHE A 15 9.33 -0.26 27.18
C PHE A 15 8.94 -1.13 28.38
N ILE A 16 8.56 -0.53 29.52
CA ILE A 16 8.12 -1.28 30.71
C ILE A 16 6.85 -2.10 30.41
N ILE A 17 5.88 -1.51 29.71
CA ILE A 17 4.66 -2.21 29.30
C ILE A 17 5.00 -3.40 28.38
N LEU A 18 5.91 -3.21 27.42
CA LEU A 18 6.38 -4.29 26.55
C LEU A 18 7.03 -5.43 27.35
N VAL A 19 7.91 -5.10 28.31
CA VAL A 19 8.58 -6.09 29.17
C VAL A 19 7.57 -6.87 30.02
N LEU A 20 6.56 -6.19 30.58
CA LEU A 20 5.51 -6.84 31.36
C LEU A 20 4.62 -7.77 30.51
N ILE A 21 4.31 -7.37 29.27
CA ILE A 21 3.57 -8.20 28.32
C ILE A 21 4.38 -9.45 27.97
N VAL A 22 5.68 -9.29 27.69
CA VAL A 22 6.59 -10.42 27.38
C VAL A 22 6.70 -11.36 28.58
N LEU A 23 6.86 -10.85 29.79
CA LEU A 23 6.92 -11.67 31.01
C LEU A 23 5.61 -12.44 31.25
N ASN A 24 4.45 -11.81 31.07
CA ASN A 24 3.16 -12.49 31.19
C ASN A 24 2.99 -13.57 30.12
N LEU A 25 3.44 -13.31 28.89
CA LEU A 25 3.46 -14.31 27.81
C LEU A 25 4.35 -15.50 28.15
N LEU A 26 5.55 -15.26 28.67
CA LEU A 26 6.47 -16.32 29.11
C LEU A 26 5.87 -17.14 30.26
N PHE A 27 5.21 -16.48 31.22
CA PHE A 27 4.55 -17.16 32.33
C PHE A 27 3.35 -18.00 31.87
N LEU A 28 2.55 -17.48 30.94
CA LEU A 28 1.45 -18.22 30.31
C LEU A 28 1.97 -19.43 29.53
N VAL A 29 3.04 -19.25 28.76
CA VAL A 29 3.72 -20.34 28.04
C VAL A 29 4.17 -21.43 29.00
N HIS A 30 4.80 -21.06 30.12
CA HIS A 30 5.24 -22.02 31.13
C HIS A 30 4.05 -22.74 31.80
N TYR A 31 2.97 -22.01 32.10
CA TYR A 31 1.77 -22.60 32.69
C TYR A 31 1.07 -23.59 31.75
N VAL A 32 0.95 -23.24 30.46
CA VAL A 32 0.44 -24.13 29.41
C VAL A 32 1.38 -25.32 29.19
N SER A 33 2.69 -25.12 29.28
CA SER A 33 3.73 -26.15 29.17
C SER A 33 3.54 -27.26 30.21
N ILE A 34 3.29 -26.88 31.48
CA ILE A 34 2.94 -27.80 32.57
C ILE A 34 1.65 -28.59 32.25
N PHE A 35 0.65 -27.95 31.65
CA PHE A 35 -0.59 -28.61 31.24
C PHE A 35 -0.38 -29.59 30.07
N THR A 36 0.39 -29.19 29.05
CA THR A 36 0.71 -30.02 27.88
C THR A 36 1.54 -31.25 28.21
N LYS A 37 2.33 -31.24 29.29
CA LYS A 37 3.05 -32.41 29.80
C LYS A 37 2.10 -33.59 30.08
N ARG A 38 0.83 -33.31 30.37
CA ARG A 38 -0.22 -34.32 30.61
C ARG A 38 -0.86 -34.87 29.32
N PHE A 39 -0.64 -34.22 28.17
CA PHE A 39 -1.33 -34.51 26.90
C PHE A 39 -0.39 -35.05 25.79
N LEU A 40 0.93 -34.82 25.90
CA LEU A 40 1.92 -35.06 24.84
C LEU A 40 2.96 -36.15 25.20
N ASP A 41 2.58 -37.15 25.99
CA ASP A 41 3.49 -38.24 26.38
C ASP A 41 3.69 -39.28 25.27
N ASP A 42 2.81 -39.30 24.26
CA ASP A 42 2.93 -40.16 23.09
C ASP A 42 3.88 -39.55 22.03
N LYS A 43 4.98 -40.28 21.77
CA LYS A 43 6.00 -39.90 20.78
C LYS A 43 5.44 -39.87 19.36
N GLU A 44 4.54 -40.78 18.99
CA GLU A 44 4.00 -40.82 17.62
C GLU A 44 3.16 -39.59 17.32
N THR A 45 2.25 -39.22 18.23
CA THR A 45 1.45 -38.00 18.15
C THR A 45 2.35 -36.76 18.05
N PHE A 46 3.44 -36.70 18.82
CA PHE A 46 4.40 -35.59 18.77
C PHE A 46 5.07 -35.47 17.38
N TYR A 47 5.60 -36.58 16.85
CA TYR A 47 6.28 -36.61 15.56
C TYR A 47 5.33 -36.20 14.43
N TRP A 48 4.11 -36.75 14.45
CA TRP A 48 3.09 -36.46 13.47
C TRP A 48 2.68 -34.98 13.49
N LEU A 49 2.46 -34.39 14.67
CA LEU A 49 2.01 -33.02 14.82
C LEU A 49 2.99 -32.00 14.20
N PHE A 50 4.27 -32.10 14.54
CA PHE A 50 5.26 -31.12 14.06
C PHE A 50 5.66 -31.36 12.61
N SER A 51 5.71 -32.62 12.15
CA SER A 51 5.96 -32.94 10.74
C SER A 51 4.83 -32.46 9.83
N SER A 52 3.57 -32.75 10.19
CA SER A 52 2.39 -32.28 9.45
C SER A 52 2.27 -30.77 9.48
N SER A 53 2.51 -30.12 10.63
CA SER A 53 2.51 -28.65 10.74
C SER A 53 3.53 -28.00 9.80
N ALA A 54 4.77 -28.51 9.76
CA ALA A 54 5.80 -27.99 8.86
C ALA A 54 5.38 -28.11 7.38
N GLN A 55 4.82 -29.25 6.99
CA GLN A 55 4.33 -29.49 5.63
C GLN A 55 3.16 -28.58 5.27
N THR A 56 2.17 -28.45 6.16
CA THR A 56 1.01 -27.57 5.93
C THR A 56 1.43 -26.10 5.81
N ILE A 57 2.32 -25.61 6.68
CA ILE A 57 2.81 -24.24 6.61
C ILE A 57 3.63 -24.02 5.34
N ALA A 58 4.48 -24.96 4.94
CA ALA A 58 5.25 -24.87 3.70
C ALA A 58 4.34 -24.79 2.46
N ALA A 59 3.34 -25.67 2.37
CA ALA A 59 2.35 -25.65 1.30
C ALA A 59 1.56 -24.33 1.28
N PHE A 60 1.15 -23.85 2.45
CA PHE A 60 0.44 -22.59 2.59
C PHE A 60 1.27 -21.40 2.08
N VAL A 61 2.55 -21.32 2.47
CA VAL A 61 3.48 -20.27 1.99
C VAL A 61 3.61 -20.30 0.47
N ALA A 62 3.74 -21.48 -0.14
CA ALA A 62 3.82 -21.62 -1.60
C ALA A 62 2.57 -21.04 -2.30
N PHE A 63 1.38 -21.32 -1.76
CA PHE A 63 0.14 -20.72 -2.27
C PHE A 63 0.10 -19.21 -2.09
N LEU A 64 0.59 -18.67 -0.97
CA LEU A 64 0.62 -17.22 -0.72
C LEU A 64 1.54 -16.49 -1.69
N VAL A 65 2.74 -17.02 -1.92
CA VAL A 65 3.68 -16.46 -2.90
C VAL A 65 3.07 -16.50 -4.30
N THR A 66 2.40 -17.59 -4.66
CA THR A 66 1.72 -17.75 -5.94
C THR A 66 0.58 -16.74 -6.12
N GLY A 67 -0.29 -16.61 -5.11
CA GLY A 67 -1.38 -15.63 -5.11
C GLY A 67 -0.87 -14.20 -5.20
N TYR A 68 0.20 -13.87 -4.48
CA TYR A 68 0.84 -12.57 -4.61
C TYR A 68 1.40 -12.32 -6.01
N SER A 69 2.10 -13.29 -6.60
CA SER A 69 2.64 -13.15 -7.96
C SER A 69 1.55 -12.87 -8.98
N LEU A 70 0.38 -13.51 -8.84
CA LEU A 70 -0.78 -13.25 -9.67
C LEU A 70 -1.29 -11.81 -9.48
N VAL A 71 -1.47 -11.38 -8.23
CA VAL A 71 -1.91 -10.00 -7.96
C VAL A 71 -0.91 -8.99 -8.51
N ASN A 72 0.38 -9.13 -8.23
CA ASN A 72 1.41 -8.23 -8.75
C ASN A 72 1.37 -8.16 -10.29
N SER A 73 1.18 -9.28 -10.98
CA SER A 73 1.01 -9.29 -12.44
C SER A 73 -0.23 -8.51 -12.90
N ILE A 74 -1.37 -8.66 -12.20
CA ILE A 74 -2.58 -7.87 -12.49
C ILE A 74 -2.30 -6.37 -12.27
N MET A 75 -1.60 -6.02 -11.19
CA MET A 75 -1.25 -4.63 -10.87
C MET A 75 -0.30 -4.02 -11.92
N ASP A 76 0.73 -4.75 -12.35
CA ASP A 76 1.65 -4.34 -13.41
C ASP A 76 0.89 -4.11 -14.74
N ASN A 77 -0.06 -4.99 -15.07
CA ASN A 77 -0.92 -4.83 -16.25
C ASN A 77 -1.84 -3.60 -16.17
N LEU A 78 -2.33 -3.26 -14.99
CA LEU A 78 -3.13 -2.05 -14.78
C LEU A 78 -2.28 -0.77 -14.93
N GLN A 79 -1.05 -0.78 -14.41
CA GLN A 79 -0.12 0.34 -14.59
C GLN A 79 0.25 0.57 -16.05
N GLN A 80 0.48 -0.49 -16.83
CA GLN A 80 0.78 -0.37 -18.27
C GLN A 80 -0.35 0.30 -19.05
N LYS A 81 -1.60 0.16 -18.59
CA LYS A 81 -2.77 0.80 -19.20
C LYS A 81 -2.94 2.26 -18.77
N ASP A 82 -2.35 2.65 -17.63
CA ASP A 82 -2.55 3.97 -17.03
C ASP A 82 -1.31 4.40 -16.22
N GLU A 83 -0.38 5.12 -16.87
CA GLU A 83 0.89 5.59 -16.27
C GLU A 83 0.69 6.54 -15.08
N SER A 84 -0.49 7.12 -14.93
CA SER A 84 -0.83 8.00 -13.82
C SER A 84 -0.97 7.26 -12.48
N LEU A 85 -1.16 5.93 -12.53
CA LEU A 85 -1.26 5.06 -11.36
C LEU A 85 0.11 4.63 -10.82
N GLU A 86 1.21 5.02 -11.48
CA GLU A 86 2.58 4.62 -11.11
C GLU A 86 2.89 4.87 -9.64
N GLU A 87 2.55 6.04 -9.11
CA GLU A 87 2.89 6.37 -7.71
C GLU A 87 2.07 5.56 -6.70
N ILE A 88 0.77 5.38 -6.96
CA ILE A 88 -0.11 4.51 -6.14
C ILE A 88 0.39 3.07 -6.21
N HIS A 89 0.83 2.63 -7.39
CA HIS A 89 1.32 1.29 -7.60
C HIS A 89 2.65 1.04 -6.87
N LEU A 90 3.60 1.96 -6.93
CA LEU A 90 4.87 1.86 -6.21
C LEU A 90 4.64 1.75 -4.70
N ASP A 91 3.74 2.56 -4.14
CA ASP A 91 3.42 2.49 -2.70
C ASP A 91 2.78 1.14 -2.32
N LEU A 92 1.80 0.67 -3.08
CA LEU A 92 1.17 -0.62 -2.85
C LEU A 92 2.18 -1.78 -2.95
N LYS A 93 3.08 -1.74 -3.94
CA LYS A 93 4.12 -2.76 -4.13
C LYS A 93 5.09 -2.80 -2.96
N ASN A 94 5.53 -1.65 -2.46
CA ASN A 94 6.39 -1.56 -1.28
C ASN A 94 5.70 -2.12 -0.03
N GLN A 95 4.42 -1.77 0.18
CA GLN A 95 3.65 -2.31 1.31
C GLN A 95 3.50 -3.84 1.23
N TYR A 96 3.21 -4.39 0.05
CA TYR A 96 3.11 -5.84 -0.13
C TYR A 96 4.44 -6.54 0.04
N TYR A 97 5.52 -6.00 -0.53
CA TYR A 97 6.86 -6.55 -0.38
C TYR A 97 7.25 -6.70 1.10
N PHE A 98 7.04 -5.66 1.91
CA PHE A 98 7.37 -5.70 3.34
C PHE A 98 6.54 -6.75 4.09
N ARG A 99 5.25 -6.85 3.77
CA ARG A 99 4.34 -7.84 4.39
C ARG A 99 4.73 -9.26 4.02
N ILE A 100 5.09 -9.52 2.76
CA ILE A 100 5.57 -10.84 2.31
C ILE A 100 6.86 -11.20 2.99
N LYS A 101 7.84 -10.28 3.01
CA LYS A 101 9.11 -10.51 3.68
C LYS A 101 8.90 -10.89 5.16
N THR A 102 8.01 -10.16 5.85
CA THR A 102 7.66 -10.44 7.25
C THR A 102 7.01 -11.81 7.40
N LEU A 103 6.01 -12.09 6.56
CA LEU A 103 5.28 -13.36 6.58
C LEU A 103 6.21 -14.54 6.28
N SER A 104 7.01 -14.47 5.21
CA SER A 104 8.01 -15.48 4.85
C SER A 104 9.01 -15.74 5.97
N THR A 105 9.41 -14.70 6.71
CA THR A 105 10.31 -14.86 7.87
C THR A 105 9.60 -15.62 9.00
N ILE A 106 8.37 -15.24 9.36
CA ILE A 106 7.59 -15.89 10.42
C ILE A 106 7.32 -17.36 10.05
N THR A 107 6.87 -17.63 8.83
CA THR A 107 6.56 -18.99 8.38
C THR A 107 7.82 -19.85 8.22
N GLY A 108 8.92 -19.25 7.77
CA GLY A 108 10.22 -19.92 7.70
C GLY A 108 10.72 -20.34 9.09
N LEU A 109 10.60 -19.45 10.08
CA LEU A 109 10.89 -19.77 11.48
C LEU A 109 9.96 -20.88 12.00
N ALA A 110 8.65 -20.81 11.73
CA ALA A 110 7.69 -21.84 12.13
C ALA A 110 8.07 -23.23 11.59
N ILE A 111 8.49 -23.32 10.32
CA ILE A 111 8.97 -24.57 9.70
C ILE A 111 10.27 -25.06 10.37
N ILE A 112 11.26 -24.17 10.53
CA ILE A 112 12.56 -24.53 11.14
C ILE A 112 12.35 -25.05 12.57
N PHE A 113 11.54 -24.36 13.37
CA PHE A 113 11.23 -24.78 14.74
C PHE A 113 10.46 -26.10 14.76
N SER A 114 9.49 -26.28 13.87
CA SER A 114 8.76 -27.55 13.75
C SER A 114 9.68 -28.72 13.40
N LEU A 115 10.61 -28.52 12.46
CA LEU A 115 11.63 -29.54 12.11
C LEU A 115 12.61 -29.78 13.26
N ALA A 116 13.04 -28.73 13.97
CA ALA A 116 13.87 -28.86 15.15
C ALA A 116 13.18 -29.68 16.24
N MET A 117 11.87 -29.48 16.46
CA MET A 117 11.10 -30.31 17.39
C MET A 117 11.09 -31.78 16.98
N VAL A 118 10.91 -32.07 15.68
CA VAL A 118 10.99 -33.44 15.15
C VAL A 118 12.36 -34.07 15.43
N LEU A 119 13.46 -33.34 15.21
CA LEU A 119 14.82 -33.83 15.47
C LEU A 119 15.10 -34.05 16.97
N LEU A 120 14.57 -33.18 17.83
CA LEU A 120 14.78 -33.23 19.28
C LEU A 120 13.81 -34.17 20.02
N SER A 121 12.82 -34.73 19.32
CA SER A 121 11.81 -35.65 19.88
C SER A 121 12.41 -36.81 20.68
N GLY A 122 13.57 -37.34 20.27
CA GLY A 122 14.28 -38.45 20.90
C GLY A 122 15.10 -38.07 22.14
N ILE A 123 15.33 -36.77 22.39
CA ILE A 123 16.15 -36.27 23.50
C ILE A 123 15.22 -35.82 24.64
N ASN A 124 15.56 -36.22 25.86
CA ASN A 124 14.87 -35.77 27.08
C ASN A 124 15.70 -34.67 27.73
N PHE A 125 15.19 -33.44 27.73
CA PHE A 125 15.81 -32.29 28.37
C PHE A 125 14.74 -31.40 28.99
N ASN A 126 15.10 -30.65 30.04
CA ASN A 126 14.13 -29.95 30.90
C ASN A 126 13.31 -28.86 30.17
N LEU A 127 13.86 -28.25 29.12
CA LEU A 127 13.23 -27.18 28.35
C LEU A 127 12.35 -27.68 27.18
N LYS A 128 12.18 -29.00 27.02
CA LYS A 128 11.46 -29.58 25.89
C LYS A 128 10.02 -29.11 25.82
N HIS A 129 9.32 -29.06 26.95
CA HIS A 129 7.91 -28.65 26.99
C HIS A 129 7.72 -27.17 26.66
N ASP A 130 8.63 -26.30 27.10
CA ASP A 130 8.56 -24.88 26.78
C ASP A 130 8.77 -24.64 25.27
N LEU A 131 9.70 -25.37 24.65
CA LEU A 131 9.91 -25.34 23.20
C LEU A 131 8.71 -25.85 22.40
N ILE A 132 8.00 -26.87 22.88
CA ILE A 132 6.74 -27.35 22.27
C ILE A 132 5.75 -26.20 22.21
N VAL A 133 5.47 -25.56 23.35
CA VAL A 133 4.47 -24.49 23.43
C VAL A 133 4.86 -23.31 22.54
N ILE A 134 6.14 -22.90 22.57
CA ILE A 134 6.64 -21.82 21.71
C ILE A 134 6.45 -22.17 20.23
N THR A 135 6.81 -23.40 19.82
CA THR A 135 6.68 -23.84 18.43
C THR A 135 5.23 -23.92 18.00
N SER A 136 4.34 -24.45 18.84
CA SER A 136 2.90 -24.52 18.57
C SER A 136 2.28 -23.12 18.45
N LEU A 137 2.67 -22.17 19.30
CA LEU A 137 2.23 -20.78 19.20
C LEU A 137 2.75 -20.13 17.93
N LEU A 138 4.01 -20.36 17.56
CA LEU A 138 4.59 -19.82 16.33
C LEU A 138 3.86 -20.35 15.10
N ASN A 139 3.50 -21.64 15.08
CA ASN A 139 2.69 -22.25 14.02
C ASN A 139 1.31 -21.60 13.93
N LEU A 140 0.63 -21.37 15.07
CA LEU A 140 -0.67 -20.69 15.09
C LEU A 140 -0.56 -19.25 14.57
N ILE A 141 0.45 -18.50 15.01
CA ILE A 141 0.70 -17.13 14.55
C ILE A 141 0.96 -17.12 13.04
N ALA A 142 1.74 -18.07 12.52
CA ALA A 142 2.03 -18.19 11.09
C ALA A 142 0.75 -18.40 10.27
N ILE A 143 -0.14 -19.29 10.71
CA ILE A 143 -1.43 -19.54 10.05
C ILE A 143 -2.33 -18.30 10.09
N VAL A 144 -2.55 -17.72 11.28
CA VAL A 144 -3.42 -16.54 11.46
C VAL A 144 -2.91 -15.36 10.65
N THR A 145 -1.61 -15.09 10.69
CA THR A 145 -0.99 -13.98 9.94
C THR A 145 -1.09 -14.21 8.44
N GLY A 146 -0.90 -15.44 7.97
CA GLY A 146 -1.04 -15.75 6.55
C GLY A 146 -2.47 -15.61 6.06
N ILE A 147 -3.48 -16.07 6.82
CA ILE A 147 -4.90 -15.86 6.48
C ILE A 147 -5.23 -14.36 6.42
N TRP A 148 -4.80 -13.61 7.43
CA TRP A 148 -4.98 -12.16 7.45
C TRP A 148 -4.31 -11.46 6.26
N PHE A 149 -3.12 -11.92 5.87
CA PHE A 149 -2.42 -11.43 4.70
C PHE A 149 -3.18 -11.67 3.39
N VAL A 150 -3.77 -12.87 3.20
CA VAL A 150 -4.62 -13.17 2.03
C VAL A 150 -5.79 -12.20 1.94
N ILE A 151 -6.53 -12.04 3.05
CA ILE A 151 -7.68 -11.12 3.11
C ILE A 151 -7.22 -9.69 2.76
N SER A 152 -6.03 -9.30 3.21
CA SER A 152 -5.50 -7.97 2.93
C SER A 152 -4.98 -7.76 1.51
N ILE A 153 -4.58 -8.82 0.79
CA ILE A 153 -4.27 -8.75 -0.64
C ILE A 153 -5.56 -8.63 -1.46
N ILE A 154 -6.59 -9.40 -1.10
CA ILE A 154 -7.82 -9.52 -1.88
C ILE A 154 -8.73 -8.30 -1.73
N ASP A 155 -8.55 -7.43 -0.72
CA ASP A 155 -9.41 -6.25 -0.50
C ASP A 155 -9.48 -5.36 -1.76
N PRO A 156 -10.60 -5.36 -2.50
CA PRO A 156 -10.74 -4.62 -3.75
C PRO A 156 -10.71 -3.10 -3.52
N ASN A 157 -11.00 -2.64 -2.29
CA ASN A 157 -11.03 -1.23 -1.94
C ASN A 157 -9.65 -0.66 -1.58
N LYS A 158 -8.61 -1.50 -1.54
CA LYS A 158 -7.29 -1.07 -1.07
C LYS A 158 -6.61 -0.05 -1.96
N TYR A 159 -6.85 -0.12 -3.26
CA TYR A 159 -6.46 0.91 -4.23
C TYR A 159 -7.09 2.26 -3.90
N SER A 160 -8.42 2.30 -3.73
CA SER A 160 -9.15 3.53 -3.38
C SER A 160 -8.67 4.11 -2.05
N LYS A 161 -8.49 3.28 -1.01
CA LYS A 161 -7.99 3.71 0.30
C LYS A 161 -6.58 4.32 0.23
N THR A 162 -5.67 3.67 -0.49
CA THR A 162 -4.28 4.13 -0.62
C THR A 162 -4.22 5.43 -1.42
N ALA A 163 -5.02 5.53 -2.48
CA ALA A 163 -5.10 6.74 -3.27
C ALA A 163 -5.71 7.92 -2.50
N LYS A 164 -6.78 7.70 -1.73
CA LYS A 164 -7.34 8.72 -0.83
C LYS A 164 -6.31 9.20 0.18
N LYS A 165 -5.55 8.28 0.79
CA LYS A 165 -4.49 8.62 1.73
C LYS A 165 -3.40 9.48 1.09
N LEU A 166 -2.96 9.15 -0.12
CA LEU A 166 -1.98 9.94 -0.86
C LEU A 166 -2.49 11.35 -1.20
N ILE A 167 -3.79 11.50 -1.46
CA ILE A 167 -4.43 12.80 -1.68
C ILE A 167 -4.46 13.62 -0.38
N GLU A 168 -4.88 13.01 0.73
CA GLU A 168 -4.94 13.66 2.04
C GLU A 168 -3.55 14.12 2.49
N GLU A 169 -2.53 13.28 2.36
CA GLU A 169 -1.13 13.62 2.69
C GLU A 169 -0.57 14.74 1.80
N LYS A 170 -1.06 14.86 0.55
CA LYS A 170 -0.63 15.90 -0.41
C LYS A 170 -1.41 17.20 -0.32
N GLY A 171 -2.32 17.34 0.65
CA GLY A 171 -2.89 18.62 1.07
C GLY A 171 -3.89 19.25 0.11
N PHE A 172 -4.85 18.48 -0.42
CA PHE A 172 -6.02 19.09 -1.04
C PHE A 172 -6.89 19.73 0.04
N GLU A 173 -7.27 20.99 -0.14
CA GLU A 173 -8.24 21.66 0.74
C GLU A 173 -9.59 20.95 0.59
N THR A 174 -10.01 20.25 1.64
CA THR A 174 -11.34 19.66 1.72
C THR A 174 -12.30 20.72 2.22
N THR A 175 -13.24 21.08 1.35
CA THR A 175 -14.31 22.04 1.69
C THR A 175 -15.49 21.36 2.37
N GLY A 176 -15.59 20.02 2.27
CA GLY A 176 -16.70 19.23 2.81
C GLY A 176 -17.94 19.23 1.93
N GLU A 177 -17.99 20.12 0.93
CA GLU A 177 -19.01 20.13 -0.11
C GLU A 177 -18.57 19.23 -1.27
N VAL A 178 -19.51 18.41 -1.76
CA VAL A 178 -19.23 17.43 -2.82
C VAL A 178 -19.97 17.80 -4.10
N VAL A 179 -19.33 17.54 -5.24
CA VAL A 179 -19.83 17.79 -6.58
C VAL A 179 -19.90 16.46 -7.35
N ALA A 180 -20.83 16.41 -8.30
CA ALA A 180 -21.01 15.28 -9.18
C ALA A 180 -19.75 15.03 -10.05
N PRO A 181 -19.26 13.78 -10.18
CA PRO A 181 -18.10 13.42 -10.99
C PRO A 181 -18.11 13.99 -12.42
N GLU A 182 -19.29 14.07 -13.03
CA GLU A 182 -19.50 14.50 -14.41
C GLU A 182 -19.01 15.94 -14.63
N ILE A 183 -19.27 16.83 -13.67
CA ILE A 183 -18.86 18.24 -13.75
C ILE A 183 -17.33 18.34 -13.72
N PHE A 184 -16.70 17.55 -12.84
CA PHE A 184 -15.25 17.47 -12.77
C PHE A 184 -14.65 16.96 -14.09
N PHE A 185 -15.25 15.94 -14.70
CA PHE A 185 -14.78 15.42 -15.99
C PHE A 185 -14.84 16.43 -17.11
N THR A 186 -15.97 17.14 -17.25
CA THR A 186 -16.10 18.18 -18.27
C THR A 186 -14.99 19.22 -18.14
N LYS A 187 -14.76 19.72 -16.92
CA LYS A 187 -13.69 20.69 -16.65
C LYS A 187 -12.29 20.14 -16.86
N PHE A 188 -12.07 18.86 -16.57
CA PHE A 188 -10.78 18.22 -16.81
C PHE A 188 -10.49 18.08 -18.31
N VAL A 189 -11.50 17.73 -19.11
CA VAL A 189 -11.38 17.67 -20.58
C VAL A 189 -11.04 19.05 -21.15
N ASP A 190 -11.68 20.12 -20.64
CA ASP A 190 -11.33 21.48 -21.02
C ASP A 190 -9.85 21.79 -20.74
N LEU A 191 -9.35 21.39 -19.56
CA LEU A 191 -7.94 21.55 -19.20
C LEU A 191 -7.00 20.77 -20.11
N GLU A 192 -7.33 19.51 -20.41
CA GLU A 192 -6.51 18.67 -21.29
C GLU A 192 -6.43 19.28 -22.70
N ASN A 193 -7.55 19.77 -23.23
CA ASN A 193 -7.60 20.46 -24.51
C ASN A 193 -6.76 21.74 -24.49
N SER A 194 -6.86 22.57 -23.46
CA SER A 194 -6.03 23.78 -23.32
C SER A 194 -4.54 23.46 -23.27
N ILE A 195 -4.14 22.40 -22.56
CA ILE A 195 -2.73 21.95 -22.52
C ILE A 195 -2.26 21.52 -23.91
N ARG A 196 -3.10 20.77 -24.65
CA ARG A 196 -2.77 20.33 -26.01
C ARG A 196 -2.62 21.52 -26.95
N SER A 197 -3.55 22.47 -26.93
CA SER A 197 -3.45 23.71 -27.70
C SER A 197 -2.20 24.50 -27.33
N LEU A 198 -1.82 24.54 -26.06
CA LEU A 198 -0.62 25.27 -25.62
C LEU A 198 0.67 24.67 -26.18
N LEU A 199 0.75 23.34 -26.22
CA LEU A 199 1.86 22.61 -26.84
C LEU A 199 1.91 22.86 -28.36
N GLU A 200 0.77 22.81 -29.03
CA GLU A 200 0.64 23.06 -30.47
C GLU A 200 1.06 24.50 -30.82
N SER A 201 0.56 25.51 -30.10
CA SER A 201 0.91 26.92 -30.32
C SER A 201 2.40 27.20 -30.09
N ARG A 202 3.05 26.46 -29.18
CA ARG A 202 4.50 26.54 -28.93
C ARG A 202 5.33 25.64 -29.84
N LYS A 203 4.70 24.83 -30.70
CA LYS A 203 5.36 23.80 -31.54
C LYS A 203 6.22 22.83 -30.73
N ILE A 204 5.81 22.52 -29.50
CA ILE A 204 6.51 21.57 -28.63
C ILE A 204 6.14 20.16 -29.06
N LEU A 205 7.14 19.37 -29.43
CA LEU A 205 6.97 17.95 -29.75
C LEU A 205 6.99 17.14 -28.46
N VAL A 206 5.89 16.42 -28.19
CA VAL A 206 5.83 15.52 -27.04
C VAL A 206 6.51 14.21 -27.38
N LYS A 207 7.57 13.87 -26.64
CA LYS A 207 8.26 12.58 -26.80
C LYS A 207 7.46 11.48 -26.11
N SER A 208 6.44 10.96 -26.79
CA SER A 208 5.69 9.80 -26.30
C SER A 208 5.99 8.54 -27.12
N LYS A 209 5.99 7.38 -26.47
CA LYS A 209 6.13 6.06 -27.12
C LYS A 209 4.86 5.64 -27.87
N VAL A 210 3.76 6.38 -27.67
CA VAL A 210 2.42 6.07 -28.17
C VAL A 210 1.94 7.18 -29.09
N ARG A 211 1.04 6.86 -30.03
CA ARG A 211 0.53 7.79 -31.05
C ARG A 211 -0.19 9.01 -30.46
N PHE A 212 -0.77 8.87 -29.27
CA PHE A 212 -1.37 9.96 -28.52
C PHE A 212 -0.63 10.11 -27.19
N PRO A 213 0.00 11.28 -26.93
CA PRO A 213 0.74 11.50 -25.69
C PRO A 213 -0.21 11.50 -24.49
N GLY A 214 0.21 10.87 -23.39
CA GLY A 214 -0.55 10.88 -22.15
C GLY A 214 -0.56 12.27 -21.50
N TYR A 215 -1.53 12.52 -20.62
CA TYR A 215 -1.63 13.77 -19.85
C TYR A 215 -0.32 14.13 -19.14
N ARG A 216 0.32 13.13 -18.52
CA ARG A 216 1.59 13.30 -17.81
C ARG A 216 2.74 13.70 -18.74
N ASP A 217 2.85 13.08 -19.92
CA ASP A 217 3.85 13.42 -20.93
C ASP A 217 3.71 14.89 -21.35
N MET A 218 2.48 15.32 -21.64
CA MET A 218 2.19 16.70 -22.05
C MET A 218 2.65 17.71 -20.98
N ILE A 219 2.37 17.44 -19.70
CA ILE A 219 2.75 18.32 -18.60
C ILE A 219 4.27 18.34 -18.37
N ASN A 220 4.93 17.19 -18.47
CA ASN A 220 6.38 17.09 -18.34
C ASN A 220 7.10 17.89 -19.43
N GLU A 221 6.59 17.86 -20.66
CA GLU A 221 7.16 18.64 -21.76
C GLU A 221 6.96 20.14 -21.57
N LEU A 222 5.80 20.57 -21.04
CA LEU A 222 5.60 21.97 -20.68
C LEU A 222 6.60 22.44 -19.62
N LEU A 223 6.92 21.61 -18.62
CA LEU A 223 7.93 21.94 -17.60
C LEU A 223 9.34 21.94 -18.19
N TYR A 224 9.68 20.93 -19.00
CA TYR A 224 10.99 20.81 -19.64
C TYR A 224 11.30 22.02 -20.53
N ASN A 225 10.30 22.50 -21.26
CA ASN A 225 10.39 23.71 -22.08
C ASN A 225 10.14 25.01 -21.29
N GLN A 226 10.09 24.93 -19.96
CA GLN A 226 9.90 26.07 -19.03
C GLN A 226 8.67 26.94 -19.32
N VAL A 227 7.64 26.37 -19.95
CA VAL A 227 6.37 27.05 -20.23
C VAL A 227 5.57 27.22 -18.94
N ILE A 228 5.69 26.26 -18.03
CA ILE A 228 5.04 26.25 -16.72
C ILE A 228 6.09 26.18 -15.60
N THR A 229 5.73 26.69 -14.43
CA THR A 229 6.57 26.58 -13.23
C THR A 229 6.44 25.20 -12.58
N ALA A 230 7.41 24.83 -11.73
CA ALA A 230 7.37 23.58 -10.96
C ALA A 230 6.11 23.47 -10.08
N ASP A 231 5.65 24.59 -9.50
CA ASP A 231 4.42 24.60 -8.70
C ASP A 231 3.19 24.27 -9.55
N LEU A 232 3.09 24.84 -10.75
CA LEU A 232 1.98 24.57 -11.67
C LEU A 232 2.01 23.14 -12.20
N HIS A 233 3.21 22.63 -12.50
CA HIS A 233 3.42 21.22 -12.84
C HIS A 233 2.94 20.27 -11.74
N ASN A 234 3.30 20.53 -10.48
CA ASN A 234 2.86 19.73 -9.34
C ASN A 234 1.33 19.77 -9.14
N MET A 235 0.70 20.94 -9.33
CA MET A 235 -0.76 21.08 -9.29
C MET A 235 -1.44 20.29 -10.41
N LEU A 236 -0.89 20.32 -11.62
CA LEU A 236 -1.39 19.55 -12.77
C LEU A 236 -1.28 18.04 -12.54
N LEU A 237 -0.15 17.55 -12.02
CA LEU A 237 0.00 16.13 -11.66
C LEU A 237 -1.04 15.69 -10.63
N LYS A 238 -1.28 16.52 -9.60
CA LYS A 238 -2.31 16.29 -8.58
C LYS A 238 -3.72 16.17 -9.17
N ILE A 239 -4.08 17.07 -10.08
CA ILE A 239 -5.37 17.04 -10.80
C ILE A 239 -5.48 15.77 -11.66
N GLY A 240 -4.41 15.41 -12.37
CA GLY A 240 -4.31 14.17 -13.11
C GLY A 240 -4.60 12.95 -12.24
N GLN A 241 -3.95 12.85 -11.07
CA GLN A 241 -4.17 11.77 -10.11
C GLN A 241 -5.64 11.69 -9.67
N MET A 242 -6.25 12.83 -9.35
CA MET A 242 -7.67 12.90 -8.97
C MET A 242 -8.57 12.36 -10.09
N ARG A 243 -8.33 12.77 -11.34
CA ARG A 243 -9.10 12.30 -12.49
C ARG A 243 -9.17 10.78 -12.57
N ASN A 244 -8.08 10.08 -12.29
CA ASN A 244 -8.10 8.60 -12.38
C ASN A 244 -8.91 7.98 -11.25
N LEU A 245 -8.92 8.58 -10.06
CA LEU A 245 -9.75 8.07 -8.96
C LEU A 245 -11.23 8.29 -9.19
N VAL A 246 -11.57 9.41 -9.81
CA VAL A 246 -12.94 9.67 -10.22
C VAL A 246 -13.31 8.73 -11.39
N PHE A 247 -12.41 8.49 -12.34
CA PHE A 247 -12.68 7.73 -13.58
C PHE A 247 -12.83 6.24 -13.35
N HIS A 248 -11.98 5.67 -12.48
CA HIS A 248 -12.06 4.26 -12.11
C HIS A 248 -13.13 3.99 -11.03
N GLY A 249 -14.03 4.95 -10.78
CA GLY A 249 -15.17 4.81 -9.87
C GLY A 249 -14.78 4.70 -8.39
N HIS A 250 -13.55 5.04 -8.03
CA HIS A 250 -13.05 4.98 -6.65
C HIS A 250 -13.53 6.15 -5.80
N LEU A 251 -14.07 7.21 -6.42
CA LEU A 251 -14.74 8.34 -5.78
C LEU A 251 -16.15 8.51 -6.37
N LYS A 252 -17.18 8.37 -5.52
CA LYS A 252 -18.59 8.61 -5.91
C LYS A 252 -18.94 10.10 -6.04
N SER A 253 -18.07 10.96 -5.52
CA SER A 253 -18.22 12.41 -5.56
C SER A 253 -16.85 13.06 -5.39
N VAL A 254 -16.71 14.30 -5.88
CA VAL A 254 -15.47 15.08 -5.86
C VAL A 254 -15.63 16.26 -4.91
N ASP A 255 -14.64 16.55 -4.06
CA ASP A 255 -14.71 17.74 -3.21
C ASP A 255 -14.69 19.03 -4.05
N LYS A 256 -15.53 19.99 -3.69
CA LYS A 256 -15.65 21.27 -4.41
C LYS A 256 -14.36 22.09 -4.38
N GLY A 257 -13.54 21.94 -3.34
CA GLY A 257 -12.20 22.53 -3.25
C GLY A 257 -11.29 22.00 -4.35
N THR A 258 -11.39 20.71 -4.67
CA THR A 258 -10.64 20.11 -5.78
C THR A 258 -11.11 20.65 -7.14
N LEU A 259 -12.43 20.81 -7.32
CA LEU A 259 -12.97 21.43 -8.54
C LEU A 259 -12.49 22.88 -8.69
N ARG A 260 -12.47 23.65 -7.59
CA ARG A 260 -11.96 25.02 -7.59
C ARG A 260 -10.48 25.08 -7.94
N GLN A 261 -9.66 24.15 -7.44
CA GLN A 261 -8.24 24.05 -7.83
C GLN A 261 -8.08 23.76 -9.32
N LEU A 262 -8.90 22.86 -9.88
CA LEU A 262 -8.94 22.59 -11.31
C LEU A 262 -9.27 23.85 -12.12
N GLU A 263 -10.28 24.61 -11.72
CA GLU A 263 -10.66 25.86 -12.39
C GLU A 263 -9.55 26.93 -12.33
N ILE A 264 -8.87 27.05 -11.19
CA ILE A 264 -7.72 27.97 -11.04
C ILE A 264 -6.60 27.57 -11.99
N VAL A 265 -6.27 26.28 -12.07
CA VAL A 265 -5.21 25.78 -12.95
C VAL A 265 -5.58 25.95 -14.42
N LEU A 266 -6.82 25.65 -14.79
CA LEU A 266 -7.36 25.91 -16.13
C LEU A 266 -7.23 27.39 -16.51
N GLY A 267 -7.63 28.29 -15.61
CA GLY A 267 -7.49 29.74 -15.82
C GLY A 267 -6.03 30.16 -16.07
N LYS A 268 -5.07 29.61 -15.30
CA LYS A 268 -3.63 29.88 -15.50
C LYS A 268 -3.13 29.39 -16.86
N ILE A 269 -3.56 28.20 -17.31
CA ILE A 269 -3.17 27.68 -18.63
C ILE A 269 -3.77 28.54 -19.76
N ASN A 270 -5.03 28.94 -19.64
CA ASN A 270 -5.66 29.80 -20.64
C ASN A 270 -4.99 31.18 -20.73
N GLN A 271 -4.59 31.77 -19.58
CA GLN A 271 -3.81 33.00 -19.59
C GLN A 271 -2.46 32.85 -20.30
N LEU A 272 -1.82 31.67 -20.23
CA LEU A 272 -0.58 31.42 -20.97
C LEU A 272 -0.84 31.28 -22.47
N LEU A 273 -1.96 30.67 -22.87
CA LEU A 273 -2.41 30.60 -24.25
C LEU A 273 -2.68 31.99 -24.84
N ASP A 274 -3.47 32.82 -24.14
CA ASP A 274 -3.85 34.15 -24.61
C ASP A 274 -2.62 35.05 -24.82
N LYS A 275 -1.62 34.95 -23.94
CA LYS A 275 -0.34 35.66 -24.09
C LYS A 275 0.40 35.30 -25.38
N ILE A 276 0.26 34.07 -25.86
CA ILE A 276 0.92 33.60 -27.08
C ILE A 276 0.23 34.17 -28.31
N VAL A 277 -1.10 34.12 -28.34
CA VAL A 277 -1.91 34.65 -29.45
C VAL A 277 -1.65 36.15 -29.64
N LEU A 278 -1.62 36.91 -28.54
CA LEU A 278 -1.33 38.36 -28.60
C LEU A 278 0.10 38.68 -29.08
N THR A 279 1.07 37.79 -28.85
CA THR A 279 2.43 37.96 -29.40
C THR A 279 2.56 37.51 -30.85
N SER A 280 1.72 36.60 -31.35
CA SER A 280 1.75 36.21 -32.77
C SER A 280 1.09 37.22 -33.70
N ASP A 281 0.13 38.01 -33.20
CA ASP A 281 -0.57 39.05 -34.00
C ASP A 281 0.22 40.36 -34.14
N ASN A 282 1.36 40.49 -33.46
CA ASN A 282 2.23 41.68 -33.49
C ASN A 282 3.51 41.51 -34.33
N PHE A 283 3.58 40.46 -35.16
CA PHE A 283 4.65 40.20 -36.13
C PHE A 283 4.06 39.96 -37.52
#